data_AF-A0A2D4SPD2-F1
#
_entry.id   AF-A0A2D4SPD2-F1
#
_cell.length_a   1.000
_cell.length_b   1.000
_cell.length_c   1.000
_cell.angle_alpha   90.00
_cell.angle_beta   90.00
_cell.angle_gamma   90.00
#
_symmetry.space_group_name_H-M   'P 1'
#
loop_
_entity.id
_entity.type
_entity.pdbx_description
1 polymer ?
#
loop_
_entity_poly.entity_id
_entity_poly.type
_entity_poly.pdbx_seq_one_letter_code
_entity_poly.pdbx_strand_id
1 'polypeptide(L)'
;MYNKIYFYMTFLFSFITACTSSNDIESMKAEQKKEKIPEEQKMSDNKQEKIEKDLNSMSSEEIYKMVENNEHLTLSIPGDSIMGKRVDFTNEFVDQFTQKGRWVTGDTAKYKLSYENNGYRFEHKDPNSLQSSYVPLGVLSDQKPWAFEAKIHILSADPDANIGLLLGGNEQGDRFLFNINPSQKSYTLGTMHNKQWTILQKGSNRAIMQSDVYTLRAEYVRGRQQFFINNFFISGKEGTLDLLGDHFGFIIDGKASFLVEYVKISWS
;
A
#
# COMPACT_ATOMS: atom_id res chain seq x y z
N MET A 1 5.94 -10.85 -54.35
CA MET A 1 5.26 -10.08 -55.42
C MET A 1 4.14 -9.26 -54.78
N TYR A 2 4.19 -7.95 -55.00
CA TYR A 2 3.17 -6.87 -54.90
C TYR A 2 1.79 -7.21 -54.29
N ASN A 3 1.20 -6.43 -53.38
CA ASN A 3 0.96 -4.99 -53.51
C ASN A 3 0.77 -4.25 -52.16
N LYS A 4 1.32 -3.04 -52.09
CA LYS A 4 1.00 -1.96 -51.15
C LYS A 4 -0.23 -1.19 -51.65
N ILE A 5 -1.12 -0.75 -50.76
CA ILE A 5 -1.91 0.48 -50.96
C ILE A 5 -1.96 1.24 -49.63
N TYR A 6 -1.47 2.48 -49.66
CA TYR A 6 -1.60 3.52 -48.65
C TYR A 6 -2.90 4.29 -48.89
N PHE A 7 -3.56 4.75 -47.83
CA PHE A 7 -4.45 5.91 -47.91
C PHE A 7 -4.13 6.87 -46.77
N TYR A 8 -3.58 8.02 -47.15
CA TYR A 8 -3.57 9.26 -46.38
C TYR A 8 -4.97 9.87 -46.43
N MET A 9 -5.47 10.40 -45.31
CA MET A 9 -6.45 11.48 -45.37
C MET A 9 -6.18 12.51 -44.28
N THR A 10 -5.64 13.63 -44.73
CA THR A 10 -5.41 14.87 -44.03
C THR A 10 -6.72 15.66 -43.98
N PHE A 11 -7.11 16.17 -42.82
CA PHE A 11 -8.08 17.28 -42.74
C PHE A 11 -7.45 18.44 -41.96
N LEU A 12 -7.30 19.55 -42.65
CA LEU A 12 -6.83 20.85 -42.18
C LEU A 12 -8.03 21.73 -41.82
N PHE A 13 -7.84 22.51 -40.75
CA PHE A 13 -8.39 23.84 -40.43
C PHE A 13 -9.91 24.05 -40.33
N SER A 14 -10.31 24.59 -39.17
CA SER A 14 -10.95 25.91 -39.08
C SER A 14 -10.76 26.50 -37.69
N PHE A 15 -9.98 27.58 -37.60
CA PHE A 15 -9.98 28.51 -36.49
C PHE A 15 -11.29 29.29 -36.50
N ILE A 16 -11.99 29.37 -35.37
CA ILE A 16 -12.97 30.43 -35.11
C ILE A 16 -12.43 31.25 -33.95
N THR A 17 -11.87 32.41 -34.32
CA THR A 17 -11.61 33.52 -33.40
C THR A 17 -12.86 34.38 -33.38
N ALA A 18 -13.54 34.43 -32.24
CA ALA A 18 -14.54 35.46 -31.96
C ALA A 18 -14.00 36.35 -30.84
N CYS A 19 -13.66 37.59 -31.19
CA CYS A 19 -13.40 38.69 -30.28
C CYS A 19 -14.65 39.55 -30.10
N THR A 20 -14.67 40.28 -28.99
CA THR A 20 -15.59 41.36 -28.58
C THR A 20 -16.91 40.86 -27.98
N SER A 21 -17.44 41.40 -26.89
CA SER A 21 -17.25 42.76 -26.34
C SER A 21 -17.43 42.78 -24.81
N SER A 22 -16.70 43.69 -24.18
CA SER A 22 -16.95 44.23 -22.85
C SER A 22 -18.34 44.86 -22.75
N ASN A 23 -19.12 44.45 -21.76
CA ASN A 23 -19.99 45.26 -20.91
C ASN A 23 -21.00 44.31 -20.27
N ASP A 24 -20.87 44.12 -18.95
CA ASP A 24 -21.96 44.06 -17.98
C ASP A 24 -21.35 43.73 -16.61
N ILE A 25 -20.64 44.75 -16.10
CA ILE A 25 -20.38 44.89 -14.68
C ILE A 25 -21.60 45.62 -14.13
N GLU A 26 -22.59 44.88 -13.60
CA GLU A 26 -23.40 45.27 -12.44
C GLU A 26 -24.42 44.17 -12.10
N SER A 27 -24.49 43.82 -10.81
CA SER A 27 -25.54 43.02 -10.14
C SER A 27 -25.43 41.49 -10.12
N MET A 28 -24.36 40.95 -9.54
CA MET A 28 -24.46 39.69 -8.77
C MET A 28 -24.26 40.00 -7.29
N LYS A 29 -25.38 40.25 -6.59
CA LYS A 29 -25.41 40.19 -5.13
C LYS A 29 -25.02 38.79 -4.71
N ALA A 30 -23.91 38.69 -3.98
CA ALA A 30 -23.44 37.49 -3.35
C ALA A 30 -24.48 37.01 -2.32
N GLU A 31 -25.35 36.10 -2.74
CA GLU A 31 -26.09 35.25 -1.81
C GLU A 31 -25.12 34.15 -1.36
N GLN A 32 -24.35 34.44 -0.30
CA GLN A 32 -23.63 33.41 0.44
C GLN A 32 -24.66 32.45 1.04
N LYS A 33 -25.02 31.44 0.26
CA LYS A 33 -25.71 30.25 0.75
C LYS A 33 -24.75 29.58 1.72
N LYS A 34 -24.90 29.86 3.03
CA LYS A 34 -24.23 29.11 4.09
C LYS A 34 -24.59 27.65 3.89
N GLU A 35 -23.68 26.91 3.28
CA GLU A 35 -23.78 25.48 3.10
C GLU A 35 -23.80 24.89 4.51
N LYS A 36 -25.00 24.47 4.93
CA LYS A 36 -25.24 23.95 6.26
C LYS A 36 -24.58 22.58 6.29
N ILE A 37 -23.34 22.52 6.76
CA ILE A 37 -22.63 21.25 6.99
C ILE A 37 -23.59 20.35 7.78
N PRO A 38 -23.98 19.18 7.25
CA PRO A 38 -24.95 18.29 7.88
C PRO A 38 -24.53 17.98 9.32
N GLU A 39 -25.47 18.04 10.27
CA GLU A 39 -25.18 17.80 11.69
C GLU A 39 -24.52 16.43 11.95
N GLU A 40 -24.78 15.44 11.11
CA GLU A 40 -24.11 14.12 11.14
C GLU A 40 -22.60 14.22 10.89
N GLN A 41 -22.17 15.08 9.98
CA GLN A 41 -20.75 15.26 9.65
C GLN A 41 -20.02 15.98 10.80
N LYS A 42 -20.64 17.00 11.41
CA LYS A 42 -20.10 17.66 12.61
C LYS A 42 -19.99 16.74 13.83
N MET A 43 -20.93 15.80 13.97
CA MET A 43 -20.94 14.84 15.07
C MET A 43 -19.87 13.75 14.89
N SER A 44 -19.60 13.35 13.64
CA SER A 44 -18.47 12.48 13.28
C SER A 44 -17.13 13.15 13.57
N ASP A 45 -16.96 14.40 13.15
CA ASP A 45 -15.70 15.13 13.31
C ASP A 45 -15.36 15.38 14.79
N ASN A 46 -16.33 15.80 15.61
CA ASN A 46 -16.15 15.98 17.06
C ASN A 46 -15.82 14.66 17.78
N LYS A 47 -16.36 13.53 17.32
CA LYS A 47 -16.05 12.22 17.89
C LYS A 47 -14.62 11.81 17.53
N GLN A 48 -14.19 12.08 16.31
CA GLN A 48 -12.84 11.79 15.85
C GLN A 48 -11.79 12.65 16.56
N GLU A 49 -12.03 13.95 16.71
CA GLU A 49 -11.12 14.88 17.41
C GLU A 49 -10.96 14.53 18.89
N LYS A 50 -12.04 14.10 19.56
CA LYS A 50 -11.98 13.60 20.93
C LYS A 50 -11.14 12.32 21.02
N ILE A 51 -11.32 11.38 20.09
CA ILE A 51 -10.53 10.14 20.07
C ILE A 51 -9.06 10.42 19.76
N GLU A 52 -8.74 11.33 18.84
CA GLU A 52 -7.36 11.72 18.51
C GLU A 52 -6.64 12.41 19.68
N LYS A 53 -7.37 13.22 20.46
CA LYS A 53 -6.84 13.80 21.69
C LYS A 53 -6.58 12.74 22.76
N ASP A 54 -7.48 11.76 22.87
CA ASP A 54 -7.34 10.67 23.83
C ASP A 54 -6.18 9.72 23.43
N LEU A 55 -5.98 9.47 22.13
CA LEU A 55 -4.89 8.63 21.59
C LEU A 55 -3.49 9.11 22.02
N ASN A 56 -3.25 10.42 22.06
CA ASN A 56 -1.96 10.98 22.46
C ASN A 56 -1.65 10.77 23.96
N SER A 57 -2.64 10.38 24.76
CA SER A 57 -2.49 10.08 26.20
C SER A 57 -2.47 8.58 26.52
N MET A 58 -2.81 7.73 25.54
CA MET A 58 -2.87 6.28 25.72
C MET A 58 -1.48 5.63 25.67
N SER A 59 -1.26 4.65 26.52
CA SER A 59 -0.14 3.71 26.42
C SER A 59 -0.27 2.84 25.16
N SER A 60 0.85 2.26 24.72
CA SER A 60 0.86 1.32 23.59
C SER A 60 -0.11 0.14 23.82
N GLU A 61 -0.16 -0.38 25.05
CA GLU A 61 -1.07 -1.46 25.46
C GLU A 61 -2.54 -1.10 25.31
N GLU A 62 -2.92 0.13 25.65
CA GLU A 62 -4.28 0.62 25.48
C GLU A 62 -4.63 0.79 24.00
N ILE A 63 -3.69 1.27 23.18
CA ILE A 63 -3.87 1.39 21.74
C ILE A 63 -4.07 0.01 21.09
N TYR A 64 -3.27 -0.99 21.47
CA TYR A 64 -3.42 -2.35 20.94
C TYR A 64 -4.79 -2.93 21.26
N LYS A 65 -5.22 -2.84 22.52
CA LYS A 65 -6.56 -3.32 22.93
C LYS A 65 -7.67 -2.58 22.19
N MET A 66 -7.52 -1.29 21.94
CA MET A 66 -8.50 -0.52 21.19
C MET A 66 -8.61 -1.03 19.74
N VAL A 67 -7.49 -1.26 19.05
CA VAL A 67 -7.48 -1.73 17.66
C VAL A 67 -7.98 -3.18 17.56
N GLU A 68 -7.54 -4.07 18.44
CA GLU A 68 -7.99 -5.48 18.46
C GLU A 68 -9.50 -5.60 18.68
N ASN A 69 -10.10 -4.75 19.52
CA ASN A 69 -11.54 -4.80 19.81
C ASN A 69 -12.42 -4.06 18.80
N ASN A 70 -11.84 -3.38 17.80
CA ASN A 70 -12.60 -2.59 16.86
C ASN A 70 -12.06 -2.77 15.42
N GLU A 71 -12.45 -3.88 14.80
CA GLU A 71 -12.08 -4.26 13.43
C GLU A 71 -12.45 -3.22 12.34
N HIS A 72 -13.27 -2.23 12.67
CA HIS A 72 -13.73 -1.18 11.75
C HIS A 72 -13.21 0.22 12.08
N LEU A 73 -12.21 0.36 12.97
CA LEU A 73 -11.62 1.67 13.25
C LEU A 73 -10.99 2.27 11.99
N THR A 74 -11.48 3.44 11.60
CA THR A 74 -10.92 4.30 10.56
C THR A 74 -9.91 5.31 11.11
N LEU A 75 -9.47 5.13 12.36
CA LEU A 75 -8.55 6.05 13.02
C LEU A 75 -7.17 5.98 12.39
N SER A 76 -6.56 7.17 12.24
CA SER A 76 -5.18 7.30 11.80
C SER A 76 -4.30 7.40 13.05
N ILE A 77 -3.76 6.26 13.49
CA ILE A 77 -2.91 6.18 14.69
C ILE A 77 -1.46 6.36 14.25
N PRO A 78 -0.77 7.45 14.61
CA PRO A 78 0.65 7.62 14.27
C PRO A 78 1.49 6.48 14.87
N GLY A 79 2.38 5.90 14.07
CA GLY A 79 3.20 4.77 14.48
C GLY A 79 4.40 5.11 15.35
N ASP A 80 4.77 6.38 15.51
CA ASP A 80 6.04 6.81 16.14
C ASP A 80 6.26 6.26 17.58
N SER A 81 5.18 6.07 18.33
CA SER A 81 5.22 5.53 19.70
C SER A 81 5.19 4.00 19.76
N ILE A 82 4.77 3.33 18.67
CA ILE A 82 4.46 1.90 18.62
C ILE A 82 5.55 1.15 17.86
N MET A 83 5.94 1.70 16.71
CA MET A 83 6.86 1.14 15.74
C MET A 83 8.24 0.86 16.34
N GLY A 84 8.83 -0.25 15.92
CA GLY A 84 10.20 -0.64 16.22
C GLY A 84 11.20 0.46 15.85
N LYS A 85 12.04 0.82 16.81
CA LYS A 85 13.11 1.80 16.67
C LYS A 85 14.37 1.11 16.21
N ARG A 86 15.31 1.89 15.67
CA ARG A 86 16.63 1.38 15.25
C ARG A 86 17.34 0.56 16.35
N VAL A 87 17.19 0.96 17.61
CA VAL A 87 17.80 0.26 18.76
C VAL A 87 17.20 -1.13 19.03
N ASP A 88 16.03 -1.45 18.46
CA ASP A 88 15.41 -2.78 18.58
C ASP A 88 16.06 -3.80 17.61
N PHE A 89 16.91 -3.36 16.68
CA PHE A 89 17.54 -4.17 15.64
C PHE A 89 19.07 -4.05 15.68
N THR A 90 19.79 -5.16 15.50
CA THR A 90 21.27 -5.15 15.46
C THR A 90 21.84 -5.09 14.05
N ASN A 91 21.07 -5.54 13.05
CA ASN A 91 21.45 -5.60 11.66
C ASN A 91 20.41 -4.90 10.76
N GLU A 92 20.88 -4.38 9.64
CA GLU A 92 20.04 -3.73 8.64
C GLU A 92 20.58 -3.99 7.23
N PHE A 93 19.67 -4.21 6.29
CA PHE A 93 19.93 -4.24 4.85
C PHE A 93 18.95 -3.30 4.16
N VAL A 94 19.46 -2.48 3.25
CA VAL A 94 18.66 -1.57 2.42
C VAL A 94 19.02 -1.79 0.96
N ASP A 95 18.02 -2.07 0.13
CA ASP A 95 18.13 -2.10 -1.32
C ASP A 95 17.38 -0.89 -1.90
N GLN A 96 18.11 0.01 -2.56
CA GLN A 96 17.56 1.16 -3.28
C GLN A 96 17.43 0.88 -4.78
N PHE A 97 17.67 -0.35 -5.22
CA PHE A 97 17.58 -0.78 -6.62
C PHE A 97 18.38 0.06 -7.62
N THR A 98 19.44 0.73 -7.15
CA THR A 98 20.39 1.52 -7.98
C THR A 98 21.27 0.63 -8.85
N GLN A 99 21.35 -0.66 -8.54
CA GLN A 99 22.03 -1.68 -9.31
C GLN A 99 21.23 -2.98 -9.29
N LYS A 100 21.48 -3.86 -10.27
CA LYS A 100 20.87 -5.18 -10.31
C LYS A 100 21.29 -5.97 -9.06
N GLY A 101 20.31 -6.45 -8.31
CA GLY A 101 20.48 -7.16 -7.05
C GLY A 101 19.93 -8.58 -7.11
N ARG A 102 19.41 -9.07 -5.98
CA ARG A 102 18.91 -10.45 -5.80
C ARG A 102 17.52 -10.69 -6.39
N TRP A 103 16.84 -9.64 -6.83
CA TRP A 103 15.47 -9.72 -7.30
C TRP A 103 15.41 -10.28 -8.72
N VAL A 104 14.45 -11.18 -8.93
CA VAL A 104 14.24 -11.85 -10.22
C VAL A 104 13.83 -10.83 -11.28
N THR A 105 14.32 -10.98 -12.51
CA THR A 105 13.89 -10.15 -13.65
C THR A 105 13.37 -11.05 -14.75
N GLY A 106 12.36 -10.59 -15.50
CA GLY A 106 11.81 -11.36 -16.62
C GLY A 106 10.64 -10.64 -17.29
N ASP A 107 10.35 -11.03 -18.52
CA ASP A 107 9.18 -10.56 -19.27
C ASP A 107 8.47 -11.76 -19.89
N THR A 108 7.21 -11.95 -19.50
CA THR A 108 6.37 -13.04 -19.95
C THR A 108 5.01 -12.49 -20.40
N ALA A 109 4.15 -13.36 -20.93
CA ALA A 109 2.77 -12.99 -21.22
C ALA A 109 1.98 -12.58 -19.95
N LYS A 110 2.41 -13.03 -18.76
CA LYS A 110 1.69 -12.79 -17.49
C LYS A 110 2.25 -11.64 -16.67
N TYR A 111 3.55 -11.38 -16.74
CA TYR A 111 4.18 -10.34 -15.92
C TYR A 111 5.43 -9.77 -16.57
N LYS A 112 5.87 -8.60 -16.09
CA LYS A 112 7.19 -8.02 -16.34
C LYS A 112 7.81 -7.58 -15.01
N LEU A 113 9.05 -8.01 -14.77
CA LEU A 113 9.88 -7.68 -13.61
C LEU A 113 11.20 -7.07 -14.12
N SER A 114 11.50 -5.84 -13.70
CA SER A 114 12.67 -5.13 -14.22
C SER A 114 13.18 -4.05 -13.27
N TYR A 115 14.47 -3.74 -13.36
CA TYR A 115 15.06 -2.55 -12.75
C TYR A 115 14.84 -1.36 -13.67
N GLU A 116 14.05 -0.36 -13.24
CA GLU A 116 13.71 0.84 -14.02
C GLU A 116 13.69 2.06 -13.08
N ASN A 117 14.19 3.22 -13.51
CA ASN A 117 14.09 4.50 -12.78
C ASN A 117 14.58 4.45 -11.31
N ASN A 118 15.71 3.78 -11.04
CA ASN A 118 16.22 3.57 -9.67
C ASN A 118 15.19 2.86 -8.75
N GLY A 119 14.41 1.94 -9.32
CA GLY A 119 13.45 1.14 -8.60
C GLY A 119 13.30 -0.24 -9.24
N TYR A 120 12.58 -1.10 -8.54
CA TYR A 120 12.19 -2.42 -9.03
C TYR A 120 10.73 -2.40 -9.45
N ARG A 121 10.49 -2.51 -10.75
CA ARG A 121 9.15 -2.49 -11.33
C ARG A 121 8.58 -3.90 -11.38
N PHE A 122 7.34 -4.02 -10.94
CA PHE A 122 6.52 -5.21 -11.06
C PHE A 122 5.25 -4.85 -11.81
N GLU A 123 5.05 -5.44 -12.98
CA GLU A 123 3.82 -5.37 -13.77
C GLU A 123 3.20 -6.77 -13.86
N HIS A 124 1.96 -6.91 -13.44
CA HIS A 124 1.15 -8.10 -13.62
C HIS A 124 0.04 -7.81 -14.65
N LYS A 125 -0.01 -8.63 -15.69
CA LYS A 125 -0.80 -8.40 -16.90
C LYS A 125 -2.15 -9.14 -16.87
N ASP A 126 -2.31 -10.10 -15.95
CA ASP A 126 -3.48 -10.98 -15.83
C ASP A 126 -4.40 -10.54 -14.67
N PRO A 127 -5.66 -10.18 -14.93
CA PRO A 127 -6.59 -9.76 -13.87
C PRO A 127 -7.11 -10.93 -13.00
N ASN A 128 -6.91 -12.18 -13.40
CA ASN A 128 -7.51 -13.34 -12.74
C ASN A 128 -6.48 -14.25 -12.03
N SER A 129 -5.28 -13.73 -11.77
CA SER A 129 -4.27 -14.51 -11.06
C SER A 129 -3.43 -13.67 -10.13
N LEU A 130 -2.67 -14.39 -9.31
CA LEU A 130 -1.73 -13.84 -8.35
C LEU A 130 -0.31 -14.15 -8.81
N GLN A 131 0.56 -13.15 -8.76
CA GLN A 131 1.97 -13.24 -9.06
C GLN A 131 2.78 -12.68 -7.90
N SER A 132 3.93 -13.30 -7.62
CA SER A 132 4.84 -12.84 -6.57
C SER A 132 6.27 -12.73 -7.11
N SER A 133 7.06 -11.92 -6.41
CA SER A 133 8.50 -11.78 -6.61
C SER A 133 9.13 -11.68 -5.23
N TYR A 134 10.05 -12.58 -4.91
CA TYR A 134 10.62 -12.69 -3.57
C TYR A 134 12.10 -13.04 -3.63
N VAL A 135 12.75 -12.87 -2.47
CA VAL A 135 14.10 -13.33 -2.20
C VAL A 135 14.09 -14.15 -0.91
N PRO A 136 14.90 -15.23 -0.81
CA PRO A 136 15.06 -15.96 0.44
C PRO A 136 15.89 -15.13 1.43
N LEU A 137 15.35 -14.98 2.65
CA LEU A 137 15.92 -14.26 3.77
C LEU A 137 15.94 -15.15 5.02
N GLY A 138 16.76 -16.19 5.03
CA GLY A 138 16.92 -17.11 6.17
C GLY A 138 17.45 -16.47 7.48
N VAL A 139 17.65 -15.14 7.50
CA VAL A 139 18.02 -14.38 8.71
C VAL A 139 16.80 -13.97 9.54
N LEU A 140 15.61 -13.97 8.95
CA LEU A 140 14.38 -13.59 9.64
C LEU A 140 13.79 -14.82 10.34
N SER A 141 13.48 -14.66 11.63
CA SER A 141 12.84 -15.68 12.46
C SER A 141 11.69 -15.06 13.23
N ASP A 142 10.61 -15.80 13.35
CA ASP A 142 9.45 -15.47 14.16
C ASP A 142 9.76 -15.31 15.66
N GLN A 143 10.92 -15.77 16.14
CA GLN A 143 11.34 -15.69 17.54
C GLN A 143 12.22 -14.48 17.87
N LYS A 144 12.69 -13.74 16.86
CA LYS A 144 13.59 -12.61 17.05
C LYS A 144 13.04 -11.34 16.44
N PRO A 145 13.38 -10.15 16.96
CA PRO A 145 12.92 -8.91 16.37
C PRO A 145 13.30 -8.79 14.88
N TRP A 146 12.32 -8.43 14.05
CA TRP A 146 12.55 -8.12 12.63
C TRP A 146 11.58 -7.07 12.11
N ALA A 147 11.96 -6.39 11.04
CA ALA A 147 11.10 -5.51 10.27
C ALA A 147 11.37 -5.68 8.76
N PHE A 148 10.31 -5.73 7.97
CA PHE A 148 10.33 -5.67 6.52
C PHE A 148 9.52 -4.44 6.08
N GLU A 149 10.18 -3.49 5.45
CA GLU A 149 9.62 -2.21 5.01
C GLU A 149 9.89 -2.01 3.52
N ALA A 150 8.91 -1.51 2.80
CA ALA A 150 9.05 -1.17 1.40
C ALA A 150 8.28 0.10 1.04
N LYS A 151 8.87 0.93 0.19
CA LYS A 151 8.17 2.07 -0.43
C LYS A 151 7.76 1.72 -1.86
N ILE A 152 6.46 1.73 -2.09
CA ILE A 152 5.80 1.27 -3.30
C ILE A 152 5.05 2.44 -3.94
N HIS A 153 5.31 2.69 -5.23
CA HIS A 153 4.59 3.64 -6.06
C HIS A 153 3.69 2.89 -7.04
N ILE A 154 2.38 3.03 -6.89
CA ILE A 154 1.37 2.45 -7.77
C ILE A 154 1.39 3.22 -9.09
N LEU A 155 1.65 2.50 -10.19
CA LEU A 155 1.64 3.07 -11.54
C LEU A 155 0.29 2.87 -12.22
N SER A 156 -0.35 1.73 -11.95
CA SER A 156 -1.69 1.38 -12.44
C SER A 156 -2.25 0.22 -11.62
N ALA A 157 -3.54 0.18 -11.36
CA ALA A 157 -4.20 -0.95 -10.71
C ALA A 157 -5.66 -1.04 -11.13
N ASP A 158 -6.11 -2.23 -11.54
CA ASP A 158 -7.53 -2.49 -11.73
C ASP A 158 -8.29 -2.35 -10.39
N PRO A 159 -9.61 -2.13 -10.39
CA PRO A 159 -10.39 -1.86 -9.17
C PRO A 159 -10.25 -2.91 -8.06
N ASP A 160 -10.10 -4.17 -8.45
CA ASP A 160 -10.01 -5.31 -7.52
C ASP A 160 -8.56 -5.76 -7.28
N ALA A 161 -7.58 -5.08 -7.88
CA ALA A 161 -6.18 -5.46 -7.73
C ALA A 161 -5.66 -5.21 -6.31
N ASN A 162 -4.95 -6.19 -5.77
CA ASN A 162 -4.29 -6.12 -4.47
C ASN A 162 -2.77 -6.16 -4.66
N ILE A 163 -2.07 -5.27 -3.97
CA ILE A 163 -0.62 -5.11 -4.06
C ILE A 163 -0.07 -5.12 -2.65
N GLY A 164 1.04 -5.80 -2.39
CA GLY A 164 1.51 -5.90 -1.02
C GLY A 164 2.83 -6.59 -0.80
N LEU A 165 3.04 -6.91 0.47
CA LEU A 165 4.19 -7.64 0.97
C LEU A 165 3.85 -9.13 1.10
N LEU A 166 4.79 -9.97 0.69
CA LEU A 166 4.84 -11.39 0.97
C LEU A 166 5.84 -11.60 2.11
N LEU A 167 5.41 -12.24 3.19
CA LEU A 167 6.23 -12.50 4.37
C LEU A 167 6.28 -13.99 4.67
N GLY A 168 7.49 -14.50 4.92
CA GLY A 168 7.73 -15.88 5.36
C GLY A 168 7.12 -16.94 4.45
N GLY A 169 7.25 -16.78 3.13
CA GLY A 169 6.73 -17.75 2.18
C GLY A 169 7.62 -18.98 2.00
N ASN A 170 7.05 -20.07 1.50
CA ASN A 170 7.79 -21.28 1.14
C ASN A 170 7.49 -21.76 -0.30
N GLU A 171 8.18 -22.82 -0.71
CA GLU A 171 8.03 -23.44 -2.05
C GLU A 171 6.65 -24.05 -2.29
N GLN A 172 5.93 -24.42 -1.22
CA GLN A 172 4.56 -24.94 -1.30
C GLN A 172 3.53 -23.84 -1.60
N GLY A 173 3.95 -22.57 -1.58
CA GLY A 173 3.10 -21.41 -1.81
C GLY A 173 2.38 -20.91 -0.56
N ASP A 174 2.75 -21.45 0.61
CA ASP A 174 2.28 -20.92 1.88
C ASP A 174 3.02 -19.63 2.21
N ARG A 175 2.33 -18.67 2.84
CA ARG A 175 2.85 -17.31 3.09
C ARG A 175 1.85 -16.48 3.88
N PHE A 176 2.35 -15.46 4.58
CA PHE A 176 1.53 -14.36 5.06
C PHE A 176 1.56 -13.21 4.05
N LEU A 177 0.41 -12.58 3.82
CA LEU A 177 0.29 -11.43 2.92
C LEU A 177 -0.23 -10.20 3.67
N PHE A 178 0.44 -9.08 3.44
CA PHE A 178 -0.03 -7.76 3.82
C PHE A 178 -0.28 -6.94 2.56
N ASN A 179 -1.55 -6.84 2.18
CA ASN A 179 -1.99 -6.25 0.93
C ASN A 179 -2.75 -4.94 1.13
N ILE A 180 -2.63 -4.06 0.15
CA ILE A 180 -3.46 -2.89 -0.06
C ILE A 180 -4.22 -3.00 -1.39
N ASN A 181 -5.44 -2.50 -1.41
CA ASN A 181 -6.16 -2.19 -2.64
C ASN A 181 -6.20 -0.65 -2.80
N PRO A 182 -5.42 -0.08 -3.72
CA PRO A 182 -5.31 1.37 -3.87
C PRO A 182 -6.61 2.01 -4.38
N SER A 183 -7.41 1.29 -5.17
CA SER A 183 -8.68 1.77 -5.74
C SER A 183 -9.79 1.82 -4.69
N GLN A 184 -9.89 0.79 -3.86
CA GLN A 184 -10.89 0.66 -2.79
C GLN A 184 -10.46 1.33 -1.48
N LYS A 185 -9.20 1.79 -1.38
CA LYS A 185 -8.64 2.43 -0.18
C LYS A 185 -8.77 1.52 1.05
N SER A 186 -8.43 0.25 0.84
CA SER A 186 -8.54 -0.81 1.84
C SER A 186 -7.24 -1.60 1.98
N TYR A 187 -7.07 -2.26 3.12
CA TYR A 187 -5.97 -3.19 3.37
C TYR A 187 -6.53 -4.55 3.79
N THR A 188 -5.74 -5.59 3.59
CA THR A 188 -6.06 -6.96 4.02
C THR A 188 -4.80 -7.64 4.54
N LEU A 189 -4.93 -8.26 5.70
CA LEU A 189 -3.95 -9.17 6.28
C LEU A 189 -4.52 -10.59 6.19
N GLY A 190 -3.68 -11.54 5.81
CA GLY A 190 -4.12 -12.92 5.78
C GLY A 190 -3.01 -13.90 5.47
N THR A 191 -3.35 -15.17 5.48
CA THR A 191 -2.45 -16.28 5.18
C THR A 191 -2.94 -17.05 3.98
N MET A 192 -1.99 -17.48 3.15
CA MET A 192 -2.24 -18.53 2.18
C MET A 192 -1.61 -19.80 2.72
N HIS A 193 -2.42 -20.86 2.84
CA HIS A 193 -1.94 -22.18 3.22
C HIS A 193 -2.60 -23.23 2.33
N ASN A 194 -1.82 -24.12 1.71
CA ASN A 194 -2.32 -25.13 0.76
C ASN A 194 -3.23 -24.53 -0.34
N LYS A 195 -2.82 -23.37 -0.87
CA LYS A 195 -3.58 -22.58 -1.88
C LYS A 195 -4.92 -22.02 -1.41
N GLN A 196 -5.24 -22.09 -0.12
CA GLN A 196 -6.43 -21.48 0.46
C GLN A 196 -6.06 -20.16 1.11
N TRP A 197 -6.73 -19.10 0.67
CA TRP A 197 -6.58 -17.76 1.24
C TRP A 197 -7.52 -17.61 2.45
N THR A 198 -6.96 -17.27 3.60
CA THR A 198 -7.68 -16.96 4.84
C THR A 198 -7.45 -15.50 5.19
N ILE A 199 -8.52 -14.72 5.21
CA ILE A 199 -8.47 -13.32 5.67
C ILE A 199 -8.44 -13.34 7.20
N LEU A 200 -7.40 -12.74 7.77
CA LEU A 200 -7.27 -12.55 9.21
C LEU A 200 -7.81 -11.20 9.65
N GLN A 201 -7.59 -10.18 8.83
CA GLN A 201 -8.11 -8.83 9.08
C GLN A 201 -8.30 -8.09 7.75
N LYS A 202 -9.34 -7.28 7.69
CA LYS A 202 -9.59 -6.36 6.57
C LYS A 202 -10.08 -5.04 7.12
N GLY A 203 -9.58 -3.94 6.58
CA GLY A 203 -10.00 -2.61 6.99
C GLY A 203 -9.95 -1.63 5.83
N SER A 204 -10.52 -0.45 6.04
CA SER A 204 -10.42 0.68 5.11
C SER A 204 -10.05 1.92 5.90
N ASN A 205 -9.08 2.67 5.40
CA ASN A 205 -8.76 3.96 5.97
C ASN A 205 -8.39 4.93 4.84
N ARG A 206 -9.38 5.76 4.46
CA ARG A 206 -9.22 6.70 3.35
C ARG A 206 -8.21 7.79 3.67
N ALA A 207 -7.98 8.15 4.93
CA ALA A 207 -7.06 9.21 5.31
C ALA A 207 -5.60 8.79 5.08
N ILE A 208 -5.24 7.55 5.41
CA ILE A 208 -3.88 7.05 5.23
C ILE A 208 -3.59 6.58 3.79
N MET A 209 -4.63 6.38 2.96
CA MET A 209 -4.53 5.79 1.62
C MET A 209 -4.77 6.77 0.45
N GLN A 210 -4.61 8.08 0.65
CA GLN A 210 -4.91 9.10 -0.39
C GLN A 210 -3.86 9.22 -1.51
N SER A 211 -2.67 8.65 -1.32
CA SER A 211 -1.56 8.75 -2.27
C SER A 211 -1.52 7.55 -3.22
N ASP A 212 -0.75 7.67 -4.30
CA ASP A 212 -0.30 6.55 -5.11
C ASP A 212 1.07 6.01 -4.63
N VAL A 213 1.63 6.60 -3.57
CA VAL A 213 2.88 6.18 -2.93
C VAL A 213 2.58 5.70 -1.52
N TYR A 214 3.03 4.49 -1.21
CA TYR A 214 2.78 3.82 0.06
C TYR A 214 4.09 3.33 0.67
N THR A 215 4.30 3.59 1.96
CA THR A 215 5.28 2.85 2.77
C THR A 215 4.55 1.76 3.52
N LEU A 216 4.79 0.50 3.14
CA LEU A 216 4.26 -0.66 3.84
C LEU A 216 5.35 -1.21 4.76
N ARG A 217 4.98 -1.47 6.02
CA ARG A 217 5.88 -2.09 6.99
C ARG A 217 5.16 -3.18 7.76
N ALA A 218 5.80 -4.33 7.85
CA ALA A 218 5.45 -5.38 8.78
C ALA A 218 6.65 -5.64 9.69
N GLU A 219 6.41 -5.82 10.98
CA GLU A 219 7.47 -6.11 11.93
C GLU A 219 7.00 -7.02 13.05
N TYR A 220 7.95 -7.71 13.64
CA TYR A 220 7.80 -8.38 14.92
C TYR A 220 8.78 -7.74 15.91
N VAL A 221 8.25 -7.11 16.95
CA VAL A 221 9.06 -6.42 17.95
C VAL A 221 8.33 -6.44 19.29
N ARG A 222 9.07 -6.64 20.39
CA ARG A 222 8.51 -6.71 21.75
C ARG A 222 7.34 -7.70 21.89
N GLY A 223 7.46 -8.86 21.25
CA GLY A 223 6.46 -9.93 21.34
C GLY A 223 5.17 -9.69 20.55
N ARG A 224 5.15 -8.67 19.68
CA ARG A 224 3.97 -8.29 18.89
C ARG A 224 4.31 -8.20 17.42
N GLN A 225 3.39 -8.67 16.59
CA GLN A 225 3.36 -8.34 15.17
C GLN A 225 2.67 -7.01 14.98
N GLN A 226 3.21 -6.18 14.11
CA GLN A 226 2.69 -4.84 13.87
C GLN A 226 2.76 -4.52 12.38
N PHE A 227 1.71 -3.86 11.89
CA PHE A 227 1.54 -3.52 10.49
C PHE A 227 1.26 -2.03 10.35
N PHE A 228 1.92 -1.41 9.37
CA PHE A 228 1.84 0.02 9.13
C PHE A 228 1.67 0.35 7.65
N ILE A 229 0.90 1.41 7.40
CA ILE A 229 0.78 2.06 6.08
C ILE A 229 1.11 3.53 6.28
N ASN A 230 2.10 4.05 5.55
CA ASN A 230 2.50 5.46 5.61
C ASN A 230 2.81 5.92 7.05
N ASN A 231 3.49 5.06 7.82
CA ASN A 231 3.80 5.24 9.24
C ASN A 231 2.58 5.28 10.17
N PHE A 232 1.37 4.98 9.70
CA PHE A 232 0.21 4.80 10.55
C PHE A 232 0.04 3.34 10.92
N PHE A 233 -0.17 3.09 12.21
CA PHE A 233 -0.47 1.77 12.75
C PHE A 233 -1.87 1.33 12.30
N ILE A 234 -1.95 0.16 11.66
CA ILE A 234 -3.23 -0.39 11.16
C ILE A 234 -3.69 -1.64 11.90
N SER A 235 -2.75 -2.41 12.45
CA SER A 235 -3.02 -3.66 13.15
C SER A 235 -1.80 -4.10 13.94
N GLY A 236 -2.05 -4.73 15.08
CA GLY A 236 -1.02 -5.47 15.79
C GLY A 236 -1.65 -6.50 16.73
N LYS A 237 -0.93 -7.60 16.92
CA LYS A 237 -1.38 -8.75 17.70
C LYS A 237 -0.24 -9.29 18.55
N GLU A 238 -0.55 -9.75 19.74
CA GLU A 238 0.40 -10.52 20.55
C GLU A 238 0.75 -11.85 19.89
N GLY A 239 2.00 -12.26 20.05
CA GLY A 239 2.51 -13.54 19.56
C GLY A 239 3.28 -13.44 18.25
N THR A 240 3.90 -14.55 17.88
CA THR A 240 4.78 -14.68 16.71
C THR A 240 3.96 -14.82 15.43
N LEU A 241 4.46 -14.22 14.34
CA LEU A 241 3.88 -14.51 13.02
C LEU A 241 4.44 -15.87 12.65
N ASP A 242 3.59 -16.87 12.41
CA ASP A 242 4.05 -18.15 11.89
C ASP A 242 4.63 -17.91 10.48
N LEU A 243 5.91 -17.60 10.41
CA LEU A 243 6.66 -17.48 9.16
C LEU A 243 6.82 -18.90 8.62
N LEU A 244 6.08 -19.22 7.56
CA LEU A 244 5.99 -20.57 7.00
C LEU A 244 7.19 -20.96 6.13
N GLY A 245 8.13 -20.03 5.96
CA GLY A 245 9.38 -20.17 5.21
C GLY A 245 10.20 -18.88 5.25
N ASP A 246 11.17 -18.75 4.35
CA ASP A 246 12.12 -17.65 4.31
C ASP A 246 11.95 -16.72 3.10
N HIS A 247 10.90 -16.89 2.29
CA HIS A 247 10.66 -16.00 1.16
C HIS A 247 10.01 -14.69 1.60
N PHE A 248 10.64 -13.58 1.25
CA PHE A 248 10.10 -12.24 1.48
C PHE A 248 10.14 -11.42 0.20
N GLY A 249 9.11 -10.61 -0.02
CA GLY A 249 9.07 -9.75 -1.17
C GLY A 249 7.70 -9.15 -1.42
N PHE A 250 7.27 -9.20 -2.68
CA PHE A 250 6.08 -8.52 -3.12
C PHE A 250 5.10 -9.45 -3.80
N ILE A 251 3.84 -9.03 -3.79
CA ILE A 251 2.76 -9.74 -4.40
C ILE A 251 1.81 -8.79 -5.13
N ILE A 252 1.28 -9.27 -6.25
CA ILE A 252 0.18 -8.65 -6.99
C ILE A 252 -0.88 -9.72 -7.21
N ASP A 253 -2.11 -9.43 -6.83
CA ASP A 253 -3.30 -10.17 -7.22
C ASP A 253 -4.16 -9.29 -8.13
N GLY A 254 -4.46 -9.78 -9.33
CA GLY A 254 -5.11 -8.98 -10.38
C GLY A 254 -4.14 -8.15 -11.21
N LYS A 255 -4.68 -7.35 -12.14
CA LYS A 255 -3.89 -6.61 -13.12
C LYS A 255 -3.46 -5.27 -12.54
N ALA A 256 -2.16 -5.08 -12.37
CA ALA A 256 -1.59 -3.86 -11.82
C ALA A 256 -0.11 -3.72 -12.16
N SER A 257 0.43 -2.52 -11.94
CA SER A 257 1.86 -2.26 -11.97
C SER A 257 2.24 -1.31 -10.84
N PHE A 258 3.38 -1.59 -10.21
CA PHE A 258 4.00 -0.70 -9.24
C PHE A 258 5.52 -0.68 -9.41
N LEU A 259 6.12 0.37 -8.84
CA LEU A 259 7.56 0.52 -8.69
C LEU A 259 7.91 0.46 -7.20
N VAL A 260 8.90 -0.33 -6.83
CA VAL A 260 9.47 -0.30 -5.47
C VAL A 260 10.70 0.58 -5.49
N GLU A 261 10.69 1.65 -4.70
CA GLU A 261 11.81 2.58 -4.60
C GLU A 261 12.89 2.06 -3.65
N TYR A 262 12.48 1.46 -2.54
CA TYR A 262 13.41 0.78 -1.65
C TYR A 262 12.76 -0.38 -0.89
N VAL A 263 13.61 -1.30 -0.44
CA VAL A 263 13.32 -2.28 0.60
C VAL A 263 14.30 -2.08 1.74
N LYS A 264 13.79 -2.14 2.96
CA LYS A 264 14.57 -2.15 4.19
C LYS A 264 14.19 -3.37 5.01
N ILE A 265 15.21 -4.13 5.40
CA ILE A 265 15.08 -5.33 6.24
C ILE A 265 15.95 -5.09 7.48
N SER A 266 15.37 -5.18 8.67
CA SER A 266 16.07 -5.03 9.95
C SER A 266 15.86 -6.27 10.80
N TRP A 267 16.89 -6.75 11.52
CA TRP A 267 16.80 -7.96 12.35
C TRP A 267 17.82 -8.00 13.48
N SER A 268 17.62 -8.92 14.44
CA SER A 268 18.50 -9.16 15.60
C SER A 268 19.04 -10.58 15.71
#